data_AF-A0A943T8V4-F1
#
_entry.id   AF-A0A943T8V4-F1
#
_cell.length_a   1.000
_cell.length_b   1.000
_cell.length_c   1.000
_cell.angle_alpha   90.00
_cell.angle_beta   90.00
_cell.angle_gamma   90.00
#
_symmetry.space_group_name_H-M   'P 1'
#
loop_
_entity.id
_entity.type
_entity.pdbx_description
1 polymer ?
#
loop_
_entity_poly.entity_id
_entity_poly.type
_entity_poly.pdbx_seq_one_letter_code
_entity_poly.pdbx_strand_id
1 'polypeptide(L)'
;MKKWSFGVLAFSGLISFGLLLGSPSMLYALDSNNTDEGPASNVAIASVESGVDAQRESTFVVEQNSQVDNETPSEVSNQIIWHQGWISPEEGAGFWRWGLSDGTIVVSSWRHINGSWYWFDDEGRMAQDGLVQVGGATYAFSSSGAMRVGWYLDSTGSTTAWRYFSGSGALVKGWLSDGGRWYWLDPADGSMATGLNECNGTPYIFNGSGAMISSQWALVDNNWYYADSNGLLHGGWLLLGNSWYYLDPGSHIMLTGFAQVGSSTYFLTSSGAMATGWALADGTWYYAASNGAIQRGRWIKSGSAWYYLDDVSGAMRTGEFAVGSKRYFSYDSGAMASSCWINLNDGIAWANSSGALSEPLPTSSDGSPVVADRTDSSSLPGVIHIGDAVFYADANGVVNVASGWIMSKDASDESGNTWYYASSNGVLKSGWQYVNGAWYWMDPSTFKMKTGWLNDGGTWYWLQPSGAMFAN
;
A
#
# COMPACT_ATOMS: atom_id res chain seq x y z
N MET A 1 -27.89 34.14 -43.26
CA MET A 1 -29.12 34.12 -42.45
C MET A 1 -29.18 32.81 -41.69
N LYS A 2 -28.99 32.89 -40.37
CA LYS A 2 -29.08 31.77 -39.42
C LYS A 2 -30.54 31.36 -39.29
N LYS A 3 -30.86 30.07 -39.39
CA LYS A 3 -32.12 29.51 -38.88
C LYS A 3 -31.80 28.58 -37.72
N TRP A 4 -32.37 28.95 -36.58
CA TRP A 4 -32.41 28.16 -35.36
C TRP A 4 -33.43 27.04 -35.51
N SER A 5 -33.16 25.88 -34.90
CA SER A 5 -34.21 24.98 -34.43
C SER A 5 -33.85 24.55 -33.01
N PHE A 6 -34.72 24.91 -32.07
CA PHE A 6 -34.72 24.46 -30.69
C PHE A 6 -35.19 23.00 -30.64
N GLY A 7 -34.62 22.23 -29.71
CA GLY A 7 -34.94 20.82 -29.51
C GLY A 7 -36.24 20.59 -28.76
N VAL A 8 -36.76 19.36 -28.90
CA VAL A 8 -37.44 18.59 -27.86
C VAL A 8 -37.23 17.11 -28.23
N LEU A 9 -36.65 16.34 -27.33
CA LEU A 9 -36.88 14.90 -27.24
C LEU A 9 -36.94 14.55 -25.76
N ALA A 10 -38.17 14.45 -25.27
CA ALA A 10 -38.49 13.70 -24.07
C ALA A 10 -38.56 12.22 -24.45
N PHE A 11 -37.96 11.34 -23.67
CA PHE A 11 -38.49 10.00 -23.42
C PHE A 11 -37.91 9.44 -22.10
N SER A 12 -38.84 9.02 -21.22
CA SER A 12 -38.80 7.91 -20.24
C SER A 12 -37.44 7.55 -19.61
N GLY A 13 -37.28 7.57 -18.29
CA GLY A 13 -38.18 6.96 -17.32
C GLY A 13 -37.84 5.48 -17.13
N LEU A 14 -37.13 5.20 -16.02
CA LEU A 14 -36.87 3.89 -15.40
C LEU A 14 -36.08 2.85 -16.21
N ILE A 15 -34.78 2.75 -15.92
CA ILE A 15 -34.07 1.47 -15.99
C ILE A 15 -33.86 0.99 -14.55
N SER A 16 -34.70 0.02 -14.17
CA SER A 16 -34.45 -0.87 -13.04
C SER A 16 -33.24 -1.74 -13.41
N PHE A 17 -32.08 -1.52 -12.78
CA PHE A 17 -30.99 -2.47 -12.85
C PHE A 17 -31.11 -3.42 -11.66
N GLY A 18 -31.67 -4.60 -11.94
CA GLY A 18 -31.68 -5.71 -11.02
C GLY A 18 -30.26 -6.08 -10.62
N LEU A 19 -30.08 -6.35 -9.32
CA LEU A 19 -28.95 -7.10 -8.81
C LEU A 19 -28.87 -8.42 -9.58
N LEU A 20 -27.85 -8.56 -10.44
CA LEU A 20 -27.38 -9.86 -10.87
C LEU A 20 -26.19 -10.22 -9.99
N LEU A 21 -26.50 -10.82 -8.84
CA LEU A 21 -25.52 -11.54 -8.03
C LEU A 21 -25.08 -12.77 -8.83
N GLY A 22 -23.97 -12.65 -9.55
CA GLY A 22 -23.25 -13.79 -10.10
C GLY A 22 -22.47 -14.48 -8.99
N SER A 23 -23.09 -15.45 -8.34
CA SER A 23 -22.43 -16.38 -7.42
C SER A 23 -21.36 -17.19 -8.16
N PRO A 24 -20.11 -17.27 -7.70
CA PRO A 24 -19.28 -18.43 -7.95
C PRO A 24 -19.79 -19.54 -7.03
N SER A 25 -20.32 -20.60 -7.64
CA SER A 25 -20.73 -21.84 -6.98
C SER A 25 -19.54 -22.46 -6.22
N MET A 26 -19.40 -22.17 -4.94
CA MET A 26 -18.65 -23.01 -4.02
C MET A 26 -19.60 -24.12 -3.58
N LEU A 27 -19.31 -25.33 -4.06
CA LEU A 27 -19.99 -26.56 -3.66
C LEU A 27 -19.86 -26.70 -2.14
N TYR A 28 -20.94 -26.43 -1.42
CA TYR A 28 -21.04 -26.76 0.00
C TYR A 28 -21.20 -28.28 0.12
N ALA A 29 -20.14 -28.95 0.58
CA ALA A 29 -20.32 -30.19 1.32
C ALA A 29 -20.67 -29.79 2.77
N LEU A 30 -21.96 -29.62 3.04
CA LEU A 30 -22.47 -29.65 4.41
C LEU A 30 -22.46 -31.12 4.84
N ASP A 31 -21.44 -31.52 5.59
CA ASP A 31 -21.54 -32.73 6.40
C ASP A 31 -22.23 -32.34 7.72
N SER A 32 -23.56 -32.43 7.70
CA SER A 32 -24.37 -32.39 8.91
C SER A 32 -24.56 -33.82 9.41
N ASN A 33 -23.60 -34.34 10.17
CA ASN A 33 -23.76 -35.51 11.03
C ASN A 33 -22.76 -35.43 12.19
N ASN A 34 -23.03 -34.56 13.16
CA ASN A 34 -22.44 -34.70 14.50
C ASN A 34 -23.47 -35.43 15.38
N THR A 35 -23.60 -36.73 15.13
CA THR A 35 -24.14 -37.69 16.08
C THR A 35 -23.02 -38.65 16.41
N ASP A 36 -22.78 -38.77 17.70
CA ASP A 36 -21.77 -39.59 18.38
C ASP A 36 -21.69 -41.02 17.80
N GLU A 37 -20.82 -41.22 16.81
CA GLU A 37 -20.45 -42.55 16.30
C GLU A 37 -18.93 -42.64 16.20
N GLY A 38 -18.37 -43.65 16.89
CA GLY A 38 -16.95 -44.01 16.83
C GLY A 38 -16.52 -44.48 15.44
N PRO A 39 -15.25 -44.90 15.27
CA PRO A 39 -14.74 -45.30 13.95
C PRO A 39 -15.61 -46.40 13.33
N ALA A 40 -16.23 -46.09 12.19
CA ALA A 40 -17.18 -46.95 11.50
C ALA A 40 -16.60 -48.36 11.29
N SER A 41 -17.16 -49.32 12.04
CA SER A 41 -16.77 -50.72 11.97
C SER A 41 -17.91 -51.48 11.27
N ASN A 42 -17.61 -52.16 10.16
CA ASN A 42 -18.51 -53.18 9.63
C ASN A 42 -18.53 -54.36 10.61
N VAL A 43 -19.54 -54.46 11.47
CA VAL A 43 -19.77 -55.67 12.29
C VAL A 43 -21.27 -56.02 12.30
N ALA A 44 -21.55 -57.28 11.97
CA ALA A 44 -22.87 -57.89 11.99
C ALA A 44 -23.44 -57.99 13.43
N ILE A 45 -24.75 -57.74 13.53
CA ILE A 45 -25.54 -57.72 14.76
C ILE A 45 -25.69 -59.14 15.35
N ALA A 46 -25.51 -59.26 16.67
CA ALA A 46 -26.30 -60.17 17.50
C ALA A 46 -26.58 -59.50 18.86
N SER A 47 -27.87 -59.29 19.13
CA SER A 47 -28.42 -58.64 20.34
C SER A 47 -28.40 -59.56 21.56
N VAL A 48 -28.30 -58.99 22.78
CA VAL A 48 -29.16 -59.25 23.97
C VAL A 48 -28.90 -58.15 25.03
N GLU A 49 -29.96 -57.72 25.71
CA GLU A 49 -30.05 -56.59 26.65
C GLU A 49 -29.70 -56.88 28.13
N SER A 50 -29.30 -55.78 28.80
CA SER A 50 -29.61 -55.33 30.18
C SER A 50 -28.73 -55.76 31.37
N GLY A 51 -28.33 -54.75 32.17
CA GLY A 51 -28.22 -54.88 33.64
C GLY A 51 -27.03 -54.23 34.38
N VAL A 52 -27.20 -52.97 34.81
CA VAL A 52 -26.80 -52.31 36.10
C VAL A 52 -25.33 -52.25 36.58
N ASP A 53 -24.94 -51.03 36.96
CA ASP A 53 -23.80 -50.56 37.78
C ASP A 53 -23.20 -51.52 38.82
N ALA A 54 -21.86 -51.53 38.93
CA ALA A 54 -21.13 -51.09 40.12
C ALA A 54 -19.61 -51.23 39.96
N GLN A 55 -18.90 -50.17 40.35
CA GLN A 55 -17.46 -50.14 40.55
C GLN A 55 -16.99 -51.18 41.60
N ARG A 56 -15.86 -51.83 41.34
CA ARG A 56 -14.92 -52.28 42.39
C ARG A 56 -13.54 -52.56 41.80
N GLU A 57 -12.54 -51.94 42.45
CA GLU A 57 -11.12 -52.16 42.25
C GLU A 57 -10.74 -53.63 42.47
N SER A 58 -9.93 -54.21 41.58
CA SER A 58 -9.29 -55.50 41.81
C SER A 58 -7.83 -55.29 42.18
N THR A 59 -7.55 -55.40 43.47
CA THR A 59 -6.20 -55.52 44.03
C THR A 59 -5.72 -56.96 43.86
N PHE A 60 -4.48 -57.10 43.40
CA PHE A 60 -3.77 -58.38 43.26
C PHE A 60 -3.18 -58.77 44.62
N VAL A 61 -3.47 -59.98 45.13
CA VAL A 61 -2.65 -60.62 46.18
C VAL A 61 -2.56 -62.12 45.90
N VAL A 62 -1.31 -62.59 45.78
CA VAL A 62 -0.92 -64.00 45.83
C VAL A 62 -0.69 -64.35 47.30
N GLU A 63 -1.43 -65.30 47.85
CA GLU A 63 -1.02 -66.02 49.06
C GLU A 63 -1.05 -67.52 48.81
N GLN A 64 0.15 -68.11 48.82
CA GLN A 64 0.33 -69.54 49.02
C GLN A 64 -0.01 -69.85 50.48
N ASN A 65 -0.81 -70.89 50.73
CA ASN A 65 -0.80 -71.53 52.03
C ASN A 65 -0.72 -73.05 51.87
N SER A 66 0.27 -73.60 52.57
CA SER A 66 0.73 -74.97 52.57
C SER A 66 -0.10 -75.87 53.49
N GLN A 67 -0.58 -76.98 52.91
CA GLN A 67 -0.62 -78.35 53.45
C GLN A 67 -1.48 -78.66 54.71
N VAL A 68 -2.53 -79.49 54.58
CA VAL A 68 -2.73 -80.80 55.27
C VAL A 68 -3.78 -81.66 54.51
N ASP A 69 -3.37 -82.89 54.20
CA ASP A 69 -4.01 -84.14 53.74
C ASP A 69 -5.54 -84.34 53.94
N ASN A 70 -6.28 -84.82 52.91
CA ASN A 70 -6.48 -86.24 52.58
C ASN A 70 -7.65 -86.46 51.58
N GLU A 71 -7.43 -87.38 50.63
CA GLU A 71 -8.39 -88.14 49.78
C GLU A 71 -9.04 -87.54 48.50
N THR A 72 -8.91 -88.35 47.43
CA THR A 72 -9.47 -88.31 46.06
C THR A 72 -8.83 -87.34 45.03
N PRO A 73 -8.32 -87.84 43.88
CA PRO A 73 -7.93 -86.98 42.76
C PRO A 73 -9.21 -86.63 41.97
N SER A 74 -10.05 -85.77 42.54
CA SER A 74 -11.00 -85.01 41.72
C SER A 74 -10.23 -83.85 41.14
N GLU A 75 -10.10 -83.82 39.82
CA GLU A 75 -9.51 -82.73 39.03
C GLU A 75 -9.85 -81.38 39.68
N VAL A 76 -8.85 -80.75 40.29
CA VAL A 76 -8.91 -79.31 40.51
C VAL A 76 -8.80 -78.74 39.11
N SER A 77 -9.95 -78.60 38.44
CA SER A 77 -10.07 -77.69 37.33
C SER A 77 -9.73 -76.34 37.93
N ASN A 78 -8.47 -75.95 37.78
CA ASN A 78 -8.08 -74.56 37.80
C ASN A 78 -8.81 -73.94 36.61
N GLN A 79 -10.11 -73.67 36.79
CA GLN A 79 -10.82 -72.74 35.95
C GLN A 79 -10.10 -71.43 36.18
N ILE A 80 -9.15 -71.13 35.29
CA ILE A 80 -8.62 -69.80 35.12
C ILE A 80 -9.85 -68.98 34.74
N ILE A 81 -10.44 -68.31 35.73
CA ILE A 81 -11.47 -67.31 35.49
C ILE A 81 -10.71 -66.16 34.85
N TRP A 82 -10.75 -66.10 33.53
CA TRP A 82 -10.20 -64.99 32.78
C TRP A 82 -10.97 -63.74 33.15
N HIS A 83 -10.29 -62.81 33.81
CA HIS A 83 -10.84 -61.50 34.07
C HIS A 83 -10.57 -60.64 32.85
N GLN A 84 -11.63 -60.09 32.24
CA GLN A 84 -11.49 -59.10 31.18
C GLN A 84 -10.65 -57.93 31.70
N GLY A 85 -9.62 -57.51 30.97
CA GLY A 85 -8.74 -56.45 31.45
C GLY A 85 -7.44 -56.25 30.67
N TRP A 86 -6.65 -55.29 31.14
CA TRP A 86 -5.32 -55.00 30.64
C TRP A 86 -4.36 -56.14 30.97
N ILE A 87 -3.63 -56.62 29.96
CA ILE A 87 -2.55 -57.57 30.11
C ILE A 87 -1.25 -56.79 29.93
N SER A 88 -0.47 -56.71 31.01
CA SER A 88 0.80 -55.98 31.01
C SER A 88 1.86 -56.71 30.19
N PRO A 89 2.76 -55.96 29.55
CA PRO A 89 3.93 -56.56 28.91
C PRO A 89 4.84 -57.25 29.94
N GLU A 90 5.18 -58.53 29.74
CA GLU A 90 6.24 -59.20 30.52
C GLU A 90 7.61 -58.53 30.24
N GLU A 91 8.50 -58.54 31.23
CA GLU A 91 9.78 -57.81 31.19
C GLU A 91 10.59 -58.15 29.92
N GLY A 92 10.75 -57.17 29.03
CA GLY A 92 11.79 -57.18 28.00
C GLY A 92 11.38 -56.74 26.59
N ALA A 93 10.12 -56.92 26.18
CA ALA A 93 9.65 -56.50 24.84
C ALA A 93 8.12 -56.55 24.64
N GLY A 94 7.34 -56.68 25.72
CA GLY A 94 5.90 -56.86 25.57
C GLY A 94 5.19 -55.58 25.10
N PHE A 95 4.06 -55.76 24.43
CA PHE A 95 3.09 -54.71 24.15
C PHE A 95 1.90 -54.89 25.09
N TRP A 96 1.22 -53.80 25.47
CA TRP A 96 -0.06 -53.90 26.18
C TRP A 96 -1.09 -54.62 25.32
N ARG A 97 -1.91 -55.47 25.94
CA ARG A 97 -2.98 -56.23 25.27
C ARG A 97 -4.27 -56.13 26.10
N TRP A 98 -5.41 -56.42 25.48
CA TRP A 98 -6.69 -56.47 26.18
C TRP A 98 -7.29 -57.87 26.13
N GLY A 99 -7.46 -58.50 27.29
CA GLY A 99 -8.09 -59.81 27.44
C GLY A 99 -9.62 -59.70 27.54
N LEU A 100 -10.31 -60.67 26.96
CA LEU A 100 -11.76 -60.85 27.02
C LEU A 100 -12.13 -61.88 28.09
N SER A 101 -13.40 -61.87 28.52
CA SER A 101 -13.91 -62.77 29.57
C SER A 101 -13.91 -64.26 29.17
N ASP A 102 -13.77 -64.56 27.88
CA ASP A 102 -13.66 -65.92 27.34
C ASP A 102 -12.21 -66.44 27.27
N GLY A 103 -11.24 -65.64 27.72
CA GLY A 103 -9.81 -65.98 27.69
C GLY A 103 -9.09 -65.68 26.37
N THR A 104 -9.77 -65.06 25.41
CA THR A 104 -9.15 -64.56 24.17
C THR A 104 -8.65 -63.11 24.34
N ILE A 105 -7.96 -62.57 23.32
CA ILE A 105 -7.48 -61.19 23.28
C ILE A 105 -8.13 -60.41 22.14
N VAL A 106 -8.22 -59.10 22.29
CA VAL A 106 -8.64 -58.20 21.21
C VAL A 106 -7.52 -58.11 20.17
N VAL A 107 -7.87 -58.34 18.90
CA VAL A 107 -6.97 -58.23 17.73
C VAL A 107 -7.69 -57.48 16.61
N SER A 108 -6.94 -56.75 15.80
CA SER A 108 -7.42 -56.00 14.63
C SER A 108 -8.68 -55.18 14.89
N SER A 109 -8.78 -54.55 16.06
CA SER A 109 -10.03 -53.94 16.50
C SER A 109 -9.84 -52.74 17.42
N TRP A 110 -10.82 -51.85 17.35
CA TRP A 110 -10.97 -50.70 18.24
C TRP A 110 -11.68 -51.11 19.53
N ARG A 111 -11.22 -50.58 20.66
CA ARG A 111 -11.88 -50.78 21.95
C ARG A 111 -12.01 -49.46 22.70
N HIS A 112 -13.22 -49.16 23.14
CA HIS A 112 -13.49 -48.06 24.05
C HIS A 112 -13.37 -48.56 25.50
N ILE A 113 -12.40 -48.04 26.24
CA ILE A 113 -12.07 -48.46 27.60
C ILE A 113 -11.95 -47.20 28.45
N ASN A 114 -12.74 -47.09 29.51
CA ASN A 114 -12.67 -45.99 30.49
C ASN A 114 -12.68 -44.59 29.85
N GLY A 115 -13.51 -44.38 28.81
CA GLY A 115 -13.66 -43.08 28.15
C GLY A 115 -12.58 -42.75 27.11
N SER A 116 -11.76 -43.72 26.70
CA SER A 116 -10.76 -43.54 25.65
C SER A 116 -10.79 -44.69 24.65
N TRP A 117 -10.46 -44.39 23.40
CA TRP A 117 -10.33 -45.38 22.33
C TRP A 117 -8.90 -45.91 22.24
N TYR A 118 -8.77 -47.22 22.02
CA TYR A 118 -7.52 -47.94 21.85
C TYR A 118 -7.62 -48.82 20.60
N TRP A 119 -6.51 -48.97 19.86
CA TRP A 119 -6.41 -49.88 18.72
C TRP A 119 -5.46 -51.02 19.04
N PHE A 120 -5.87 -52.24 18.71
CA PHE A 120 -5.04 -53.44 18.79
C PHE A 120 -4.80 -53.99 17.38
N ASP A 121 -3.54 -54.26 17.04
CA ASP A 121 -3.17 -54.84 15.74
C ASP A 121 -3.54 -56.33 15.63
N ASP A 122 -3.15 -56.98 14.54
CA ASP A 122 -3.47 -58.37 14.24
C ASP A 122 -2.80 -59.37 15.19
N GLU A 123 -1.70 -58.98 15.83
CA GLU A 123 -1.14 -59.74 16.95
C GLU A 123 -1.66 -59.29 18.30
N GLY A 124 -2.63 -58.37 18.39
CA GLY A 124 -3.26 -57.88 19.62
C GLY A 124 -2.40 -56.91 20.43
N ARG A 125 -1.38 -56.31 19.82
CA ARG A 125 -0.53 -55.29 20.43
C ARG A 125 -1.24 -53.94 20.37
N MET A 126 -1.29 -53.24 21.50
CA MET A 126 -1.87 -51.91 21.59
C MET A 126 -1.00 -50.88 20.86
N ALA A 127 -1.60 -50.07 20.00
CA ALA A 127 -0.96 -48.88 19.45
C ALA A 127 -0.62 -47.87 20.56
N GLN A 128 0.59 -47.34 20.55
CA GLN A 128 1.03 -46.35 21.53
C GLN A 128 2.03 -45.36 20.92
N ASP A 129 2.04 -44.15 21.47
CA ASP A 129 3.06 -43.12 21.27
C ASP A 129 3.44 -42.82 19.81
N GLY A 130 2.46 -42.48 18.98
CA GLY A 130 2.73 -42.16 17.58
C GLY A 130 1.52 -42.20 16.67
N LEU A 131 1.81 -42.10 15.37
CA LEU A 131 0.83 -42.17 14.29
C LEU A 131 0.71 -43.60 13.78
N VAL A 132 -0.52 -44.11 13.68
CA VAL A 132 -0.82 -45.46 13.17
C VAL A 132 -1.89 -45.36 12.09
N GLN A 133 -1.68 -46.08 10.98
CA GLN A 133 -2.65 -46.16 9.90
C GLN A 133 -3.59 -47.35 10.13
N VAL A 134 -4.89 -47.08 10.21
CA VAL A 134 -5.95 -48.07 10.44
C VAL A 134 -7.05 -47.86 9.40
N GLY A 135 -7.34 -48.90 8.61
CA GLY A 135 -8.41 -48.83 7.61
C GLY A 135 -8.27 -47.69 6.59
N GLY A 136 -7.04 -47.29 6.27
CA GLY A 136 -6.74 -46.20 5.34
C GLY A 136 -6.65 -44.80 5.95
N ALA A 137 -7.14 -44.60 7.18
CA ALA A 137 -7.01 -43.34 7.92
C ALA A 137 -5.83 -43.39 8.90
N THR A 138 -5.26 -42.24 9.24
CA THR A 138 -4.18 -42.11 10.23
C THR A 138 -4.74 -41.64 11.56
N TYR A 139 -4.31 -42.24 12.66
CA TYR A 139 -4.73 -41.93 14.03
C TYR A 139 -3.49 -41.66 14.88
N ALA A 140 -3.62 -40.80 15.89
CA ALA A 140 -2.55 -40.57 16.85
C ALA A 140 -2.88 -41.19 18.21
N PHE A 141 -1.89 -41.79 18.84
CA PHE A 141 -2.00 -42.40 20.16
C PHE A 141 -1.02 -41.74 21.12
N SER A 142 -1.44 -41.57 22.36
CA SER A 142 -0.56 -41.14 23.45
C SER A 142 0.32 -42.29 23.95
N SER A 143 1.24 -42.00 24.87
CA SER A 143 2.09 -43.02 25.49
C SER A 143 1.33 -44.06 26.31
N SER A 144 0.09 -43.77 26.73
CA SER A 144 -0.81 -44.76 27.37
C SER A 144 -1.62 -45.57 26.36
N GLY A 145 -1.50 -45.29 25.07
CA GLY A 145 -2.31 -45.90 24.00
C GLY A 145 -3.69 -45.28 23.81
N ALA A 146 -4.06 -44.25 24.59
CA ALA A 146 -5.31 -43.54 24.36
C ALA A 146 -5.23 -42.74 23.06
N MET A 147 -6.24 -42.90 22.19
CA MET A 147 -6.39 -42.17 20.92
C MET A 147 -6.56 -40.67 21.18
N ARG A 148 -5.87 -39.85 20.38
CA ARG A 148 -5.93 -38.39 20.44
C ARG A 148 -7.01 -37.84 19.50
N VAL A 149 -7.62 -36.74 19.93
CA VAL A 149 -8.54 -35.90 19.14
C VAL A 149 -8.11 -34.44 19.26
N GLY A 150 -8.45 -33.62 18.28
CA GLY A 150 -8.09 -32.21 18.21
C GLY A 150 -6.63 -31.96 17.83
N TRP A 151 -6.13 -30.79 18.21
CA TRP A 151 -4.75 -30.36 17.92
C TRP A 151 -3.72 -31.18 18.70
N TYR A 152 -2.73 -31.69 17.98
CA TYR A 152 -1.60 -32.45 18.52
C TYR A 152 -0.30 -31.97 17.92
N LEU A 153 0.66 -31.61 18.78
CA LEU A 153 2.04 -31.35 18.37
C LEU A 153 2.76 -32.68 18.25
N ASP A 154 2.84 -33.19 17.03
CA ASP A 154 3.59 -34.39 16.75
C ASP A 154 5.09 -34.09 16.72
N SER A 155 5.84 -34.82 17.55
CA SER A 155 7.29 -34.74 17.67
C SER A 155 7.97 -36.10 17.45
N THR A 156 7.21 -37.13 17.04
CA THR A 156 7.72 -38.50 16.90
C THR A 156 8.33 -38.77 15.52
N GLY A 157 8.03 -37.93 14.52
CA GLY A 157 8.61 -37.98 13.18
C GLY A 157 9.92 -37.18 13.03
N SER A 158 10.46 -37.16 11.81
CA SER A 158 11.69 -36.40 11.48
C SER A 158 11.55 -34.88 11.62
N THR A 159 10.31 -34.38 11.67
CA THR A 159 9.99 -32.96 11.85
C THR A 159 8.88 -32.82 12.89
N THR A 160 8.99 -31.80 13.74
CA THR A 160 7.92 -31.43 14.67
C THR A 160 6.85 -30.64 13.93
N ALA A 161 5.59 -31.08 14.00
CA ALA A 161 4.49 -30.44 13.29
C ALA A 161 3.18 -30.51 14.09
N TRP A 162 2.41 -29.44 14.07
CA TRP A 162 1.02 -29.46 14.52
C TRP A 162 0.15 -30.22 13.53
N ARG A 163 -0.70 -31.12 14.03
CA ARG A 163 -1.69 -31.87 13.27
C ARG A 163 -3.04 -31.80 13.98
N TYR A 164 -4.12 -32.06 13.26
CA TYR A 164 -5.47 -32.08 13.82
C TYR A 164 -6.15 -33.42 13.57
N PHE A 165 -6.73 -33.99 14.62
CA PHE A 165 -7.51 -35.24 14.55
C PHE A 165 -8.98 -34.91 14.79
N SER A 166 -9.87 -35.40 13.94
CA SER A 166 -11.32 -35.18 14.05
C SER A 166 -11.89 -35.80 15.34
N GLY A 167 -13.19 -35.60 15.60
CA GLY A 167 -13.88 -36.29 16.70
C GLY A 167 -13.81 -37.81 16.61
N SER A 168 -13.69 -38.38 15.40
CA SER A 168 -13.47 -39.82 15.19
C SER A 168 -12.01 -40.25 15.38
N GLY A 169 -11.10 -39.30 15.64
CA GLY A 169 -9.67 -39.55 15.79
C GLY A 169 -8.90 -39.65 14.47
N ALA A 170 -9.56 -39.51 13.33
CA ALA A 170 -8.90 -39.54 12.03
C ALA A 170 -8.16 -38.23 11.74
N LEU A 171 -6.95 -38.32 11.18
CA LEU A 171 -6.14 -37.19 10.77
C LEU A 171 -6.88 -36.34 9.71
N VAL A 172 -7.05 -35.06 9.99
CA VAL A 172 -7.63 -34.08 9.06
C VAL A 172 -6.56 -33.54 8.13
N LYS A 173 -6.93 -33.38 6.86
CA LYS A 173 -6.10 -32.84 5.77
C LYS A 173 -6.90 -31.79 5.00
N GLY A 174 -6.22 -30.81 4.44
CA GLY A 174 -6.82 -29.67 3.75
C GLY A 174 -7.35 -28.60 4.71
N TRP A 175 -8.45 -27.95 4.32
CA TRP A 175 -9.05 -26.86 5.09
C TRP A 175 -9.73 -27.36 6.37
N LEU A 176 -9.44 -26.71 7.49
CA LEU A 176 -10.09 -26.91 8.78
C LEU A 176 -10.63 -25.59 9.29
N SER A 177 -11.90 -25.59 9.71
CA SER A 177 -12.50 -24.49 10.48
C SER A 177 -12.60 -24.92 11.94
N ASP A 178 -11.87 -24.24 12.81
CA ASP A 178 -11.85 -24.50 14.25
C ASP A 178 -11.91 -23.18 15.02
N GLY A 179 -12.80 -23.08 16.00
CA GLY A 179 -12.99 -21.87 16.81
C GLY A 179 -13.28 -20.59 16.00
N GLY A 180 -13.89 -20.70 14.82
CA GLY A 180 -14.17 -19.58 13.91
C GLY A 180 -12.95 -19.08 13.12
N ARG A 181 -11.86 -19.82 13.12
CA ARG A 181 -10.64 -19.55 12.35
C ARG A 181 -10.40 -20.66 11.35
N TRP A 182 -9.73 -20.31 10.25
CA TRP A 182 -9.36 -21.26 9.20
C TRP A 182 -7.90 -21.66 9.31
N TYR A 183 -7.62 -22.93 9.05
CA TYR A 183 -6.31 -23.55 9.08
C TYR A 183 -6.15 -24.40 7.81
N TRP A 184 -4.91 -24.57 7.37
CA TRP A 184 -4.57 -25.49 6.28
C TRP A 184 -3.66 -26.59 6.83
N LEU A 185 -4.08 -27.83 6.61
CA LEU A 185 -3.34 -29.04 6.96
C LEU A 185 -2.83 -29.65 5.65
N ASP A 186 -1.52 -29.83 5.53
CA ASP A 186 -0.88 -30.29 4.30
C ASP A 186 -1.50 -31.61 3.81
N PRO A 187 -1.95 -31.71 2.54
CA PRO A 187 -2.56 -32.93 2.04
C PRO A 187 -1.65 -34.17 2.04
N ALA A 188 -0.33 -34.01 2.00
CA ALA A 188 0.63 -35.10 2.05
C ALA A 188 0.67 -35.73 3.46
N ASP A 189 0.84 -34.93 4.50
CA ASP A 189 1.17 -35.44 5.84
C ASP A 189 0.33 -34.87 7.00
N GLY A 190 -0.59 -33.95 6.72
CA GLY A 190 -1.47 -33.30 7.70
C GLY A 190 -0.80 -32.23 8.56
N SER A 191 0.42 -31.81 8.23
CA SER A 191 1.12 -30.75 8.95
C SER A 191 0.43 -29.39 8.78
N MET A 192 0.30 -28.64 9.86
CA MET A 192 -0.34 -27.33 9.87
C MET A 192 0.55 -26.27 9.21
N ALA A 193 0.01 -25.55 8.25
CA ALA A 193 0.69 -24.45 7.58
C ALA A 193 0.89 -23.22 8.47
N THR A 194 2.01 -22.53 8.26
CA THR A 194 2.32 -21.20 8.79
C THR A 194 3.01 -20.37 7.72
N GLY A 195 2.85 -19.04 7.72
CA GLY A 195 3.38 -18.17 6.69
C GLY A 195 2.64 -18.29 5.36
N LEU A 196 3.29 -17.92 4.26
CA LEU A 196 2.73 -17.99 2.91
C LEU A 196 2.74 -19.45 2.41
N ASN A 197 1.56 -20.01 2.09
CA ASN A 197 1.40 -21.37 1.58
C ASN A 197 0.42 -21.43 0.43
N GLU A 198 0.68 -22.32 -0.53
CA GLU A 198 -0.23 -22.62 -1.61
C GLU A 198 -1.25 -23.68 -1.18
N CYS A 199 -2.52 -23.32 -1.23
CA CYS A 199 -3.65 -24.17 -0.85
C CYS A 199 -4.49 -24.42 -2.10
N ASN A 200 -4.39 -25.63 -2.68
CA ASN A 200 -5.06 -26.00 -3.93
C ASN A 200 -4.80 -25.01 -5.09
N GLY A 201 -3.55 -24.58 -5.27
CA GLY A 201 -3.15 -23.65 -6.34
C GLY A 201 -3.45 -22.17 -6.04
N THR A 202 -3.92 -21.83 -4.84
CA THR A 202 -4.19 -20.44 -4.42
C THR A 202 -3.34 -20.09 -3.21
N PRO A 203 -2.60 -18.97 -3.20
CA PRO A 203 -1.78 -18.58 -2.06
C PRO A 203 -2.62 -18.00 -0.92
N TYR A 204 -2.32 -18.42 0.31
CA TYR A 204 -2.87 -17.88 1.56
C TYR A 204 -1.74 -17.64 2.57
N ILE A 205 -1.99 -16.76 3.53
CA ILE A 205 -1.03 -16.49 4.61
C ILE A 205 -1.64 -16.94 5.94
N PHE A 206 -0.85 -17.66 6.73
CA PHE A 206 -1.20 -18.12 8.07
C PHE A 206 -0.27 -17.50 9.10
N ASN A 207 -0.79 -17.12 10.27
CA ASN A 207 0.05 -16.59 11.35
C ASN A 207 0.84 -17.71 12.06
N GLY A 208 1.63 -17.36 13.08
CA GLY A 208 2.42 -18.33 13.83
C GLY A 208 1.63 -19.39 14.60
N SER A 209 0.32 -19.20 14.81
CA SER A 209 -0.58 -20.22 15.35
C SER A 209 -1.30 -21.02 14.28
N GLY A 210 -0.95 -20.84 13.00
CA GLY A 210 -1.58 -21.49 11.85
C GLY A 210 -2.95 -20.94 11.46
N ALA A 211 -3.42 -19.87 12.10
CA ALA A 211 -4.70 -19.27 11.73
C ALA A 211 -4.52 -18.39 10.49
N MET A 212 -5.41 -18.58 9.52
CA MET A 212 -5.43 -17.84 8.26
C MET A 212 -5.63 -16.35 8.52
N ILE A 213 -4.81 -15.54 7.86
CA ILE A 213 -4.94 -14.09 7.82
C ILE A 213 -6.10 -13.72 6.88
N SER A 214 -6.99 -12.85 7.36
CA SER A 214 -8.07 -12.28 6.55
C SER A 214 -8.36 -10.83 6.94
N SER A 215 -8.84 -10.04 5.98
CA SER A 215 -9.19 -8.62 6.10
C SER A 215 -8.08 -7.74 6.70
N GLN A 216 -6.81 -8.03 6.42
CA GLN A 216 -5.69 -7.30 7.02
C GLN A 216 -4.39 -7.45 6.23
N TRP A 217 -3.43 -6.60 6.57
CA TRP A 217 -2.06 -6.65 6.09
C TRP A 217 -1.27 -7.79 6.76
N ALA A 218 -0.38 -8.42 6.00
CA ALA A 218 0.58 -9.39 6.50
C ALA A 218 1.99 -9.08 5.98
N LEU A 219 2.98 -9.15 6.87
CA LEU A 219 4.40 -9.03 6.53
C LEU A 219 5.02 -10.42 6.53
N VAL A 220 5.47 -10.88 5.36
CA VAL A 220 6.13 -12.18 5.17
C VAL A 220 7.42 -11.95 4.38
N ASP A 221 8.55 -12.42 4.90
CA ASP A 221 9.88 -12.27 4.27
C ASP A 221 10.19 -10.83 3.81
N ASN A 222 9.86 -9.87 4.67
CA ASN A 222 10.03 -8.43 4.43
C ASN A 222 9.16 -7.86 3.29
N ASN A 223 8.15 -8.60 2.83
CA ASN A 223 7.18 -8.16 1.82
C ASN A 223 5.79 -8.03 2.44
N TRP A 224 5.09 -6.95 2.09
CA TRP A 224 3.73 -6.70 2.53
C TRP A 224 2.72 -7.30 1.55
N TYR A 225 1.72 -7.97 2.10
CA TYR A 225 0.58 -8.54 1.40
C TYR A 225 -0.71 -8.06 2.06
N TYR A 226 -1.81 -8.04 1.33
CA TYR A 226 -3.12 -7.78 1.90
C TYR A 226 -4.08 -8.90 1.55
N ALA A 227 -4.66 -9.52 2.57
CA ALA A 227 -5.65 -10.58 2.43
C ALA A 227 -7.07 -10.01 2.56
N ASP A 228 -7.96 -10.42 1.66
CA ASP A 228 -9.38 -10.06 1.71
C ASP A 228 -10.13 -10.81 2.83
N SER A 229 -11.45 -10.64 2.91
CA SER A 229 -12.27 -11.30 3.95
C SER A 229 -12.28 -12.82 3.88
N ASN A 230 -11.94 -13.39 2.72
CA ASN A 230 -11.84 -14.82 2.49
C ASN A 230 -10.39 -15.31 2.59
N GLY A 231 -9.42 -14.43 2.87
CA GLY A 231 -8.00 -14.75 2.95
C GLY A 231 -7.27 -14.70 1.60
N LEU A 232 -7.95 -14.34 0.51
CA LEU A 232 -7.34 -14.23 -0.81
C LEU A 232 -6.42 -13.02 -0.88
N LEU A 233 -5.22 -13.21 -1.43
CA LEU A 233 -4.26 -12.14 -1.56
C LEU A 233 -4.65 -11.20 -2.71
N HIS A 234 -4.69 -9.90 -2.41
CA HIS A 234 -4.99 -8.89 -3.42
C HIS A 234 -3.89 -8.79 -4.48
N GLY A 235 -4.31 -8.50 -5.71
CA GLY A 235 -3.44 -8.10 -6.82
C GLY A 235 -4.03 -6.86 -7.50
N GLY A 236 -3.18 -5.90 -7.81
CA GLY A 236 -3.54 -4.61 -8.38
C GLY A 236 -3.92 -3.55 -7.34
N TRP A 237 -4.81 -2.64 -7.74
CA TRP A 237 -5.21 -1.49 -6.93
C TRP A 237 -6.08 -1.90 -5.74
N LEU A 238 -5.71 -1.41 -4.56
CA LEU A 238 -6.42 -1.62 -3.31
C LEU A 238 -6.71 -0.27 -2.66
N LEU A 239 -7.99 0.02 -2.38
CA LEU A 239 -8.39 1.20 -1.62
C LEU A 239 -8.68 0.81 -0.17
N LEU A 240 -7.92 1.35 0.78
CA LEU A 240 -8.18 1.20 2.20
C LEU A 240 -8.32 2.58 2.86
N GLY A 241 -9.50 2.82 3.44
CA GLY A 241 -9.88 4.15 3.92
C GLY A 241 -9.86 5.16 2.77
N ASN A 242 -8.91 6.10 2.83
CA ASN A 242 -8.71 7.13 1.80
C ASN A 242 -7.40 6.98 1.03
N SER A 243 -6.67 5.87 1.21
CA SER A 243 -5.37 5.63 0.59
C SER A 243 -5.44 4.50 -0.41
N TRP A 244 -4.87 4.72 -1.59
CA TRP A 244 -4.68 3.70 -2.60
C TRP A 244 -3.32 3.03 -2.42
N TYR A 245 -3.28 1.72 -2.61
CA TYR A 245 -2.10 0.88 -2.61
C TYR A 245 -2.08 0.10 -3.93
N TYR A 246 -0.90 -0.34 -4.34
CA TYR A 246 -0.78 -1.23 -5.49
C TYR A 246 -0.01 -2.48 -5.10
N LEU A 247 -0.66 -3.63 -5.21
CA LEU A 247 -0.03 -4.94 -5.03
C LEU A 247 0.28 -5.50 -6.41
N ASP A 248 1.48 -6.02 -6.61
CA ASP A 248 1.85 -6.65 -7.87
C ASP A 248 0.90 -7.82 -8.17
N PRO A 249 0.22 -7.86 -9.33
CA PRO A 249 -0.77 -8.91 -9.58
C PRO A 249 -0.21 -10.33 -9.68
N GLY A 250 1.10 -10.50 -9.91
CA GLY A 250 1.73 -11.82 -10.02
C GLY A 250 2.24 -12.35 -8.69
N SER A 251 2.96 -11.52 -7.95
CA SER A 251 3.58 -11.88 -6.66
C SER A 251 2.74 -11.53 -5.45
N HIS A 252 1.69 -10.70 -5.61
CA HIS A 252 0.87 -10.13 -4.53
C HIS A 252 1.62 -9.20 -3.57
N ILE A 253 2.85 -8.81 -3.89
CA ILE A 253 3.66 -7.94 -3.04
C ILE A 253 3.22 -6.49 -3.23
N MET A 254 2.99 -5.78 -2.13
CA MET A 254 2.74 -4.35 -2.13
C MET A 254 3.96 -3.58 -2.65
N LEU A 255 3.76 -2.78 -3.69
CA LEU A 255 4.82 -1.95 -4.26
C LEU A 255 5.02 -0.65 -3.45
N THR A 256 6.27 -0.19 -3.47
CA THR A 256 6.70 1.14 -3.02
C THR A 256 7.55 1.77 -4.13
N GLY A 257 7.75 3.09 -4.08
CA GLY A 257 8.46 3.84 -5.12
C GLY A 257 7.64 4.02 -6.40
N PHE A 258 8.33 4.19 -7.53
CA PHE A 258 7.67 4.36 -8.82
C PHE A 258 7.10 3.04 -9.34
N ALA A 259 5.82 3.03 -9.70
CA ALA A 259 5.16 1.90 -10.36
C ALA A 259 4.55 2.34 -11.69
N GLN A 260 4.84 1.59 -12.75
CA GLN A 260 4.19 1.77 -14.05
C GLN A 260 2.98 0.85 -14.13
N VAL A 261 1.79 1.43 -14.27
CA VAL A 261 0.54 0.68 -14.40
C VAL A 261 -0.16 1.12 -15.69
N GLY A 262 -0.17 0.23 -16.69
CA GLY A 262 -0.58 0.58 -18.04
C GLY A 262 0.29 1.68 -18.63
N SER A 263 -0.32 2.76 -19.13
CA SER A 263 0.40 3.91 -19.69
C SER A 263 0.80 4.97 -18.66
N SER A 264 0.37 4.84 -17.41
CA SER A 264 0.61 5.85 -16.36
C SER A 264 1.65 5.38 -15.34
N THR A 265 2.46 6.32 -14.88
CA THR A 265 3.38 6.11 -13.74
C THR A 265 2.75 6.68 -12.48
N TYR A 266 2.91 5.97 -11.37
CA TYR A 266 2.45 6.35 -10.04
C TYR A 266 3.64 6.34 -9.08
N PHE A 267 3.55 7.10 -7.99
CA PHE A 267 4.52 7.02 -6.91
C PHE A 267 3.81 6.52 -5.64
N LEU A 268 4.28 5.40 -5.12
CA LEU A 268 3.84 4.78 -3.88
C LEU A 268 4.86 5.16 -2.80
N THR A 269 4.40 5.79 -1.73
CA THR A 269 5.26 6.19 -0.61
C THR A 269 5.86 4.98 0.11
N SER A 270 6.73 5.20 1.10
CA SER A 270 7.32 4.11 1.89
C SER A 270 6.30 3.27 2.67
N SER A 271 5.10 3.80 2.93
CA SER A 271 3.98 3.05 3.51
C SER A 271 3.17 2.27 2.45
N GLY A 272 3.51 2.40 1.17
CA GLY A 272 2.74 1.86 0.03
C GLY A 272 1.59 2.75 -0.42
N ALA A 273 1.25 3.81 0.33
CA ALA A 273 0.18 4.71 -0.06
C ALA A 273 0.57 5.53 -1.31
N MET A 274 -0.32 5.56 -2.30
CA MET A 274 -0.17 6.30 -3.55
C MET A 274 -0.20 7.81 -3.29
N ALA A 275 0.81 8.51 -3.79
CA ALA A 275 0.89 9.96 -3.68
C ALA A 275 -0.12 10.68 -4.60
N THR A 276 -0.58 11.83 -4.14
CA THR A 276 -1.31 12.84 -4.92
C THR A 276 -0.73 14.21 -4.61
N GLY A 277 -0.74 15.13 -5.59
CA GLY A 277 -0.06 16.41 -5.47
C GLY A 277 1.46 16.28 -5.51
N TRP A 278 2.15 17.17 -4.78
CA TRP A 278 3.62 17.17 -4.72
C TRP A 278 4.17 15.96 -3.96
N ALA A 279 5.07 15.21 -4.60
CA ALA A 279 5.71 14.03 -4.05
C ALA A 279 7.23 14.16 -4.15
N LEU A 280 7.93 13.91 -3.05
CA LEU A 280 9.39 13.90 -2.99
C LEU A 280 9.89 12.46 -3.08
N ALA A 281 10.65 12.16 -4.14
CA ALA A 281 11.27 10.86 -4.37
C ALA A 281 12.77 11.06 -4.56
N ASP A 282 13.57 10.44 -3.69
CA ASP A 282 15.05 10.49 -3.73
C ASP A 282 15.62 11.92 -3.89
N GLY A 283 15.04 12.87 -3.14
CA GLY A 283 15.46 14.28 -3.16
C GLY A 283 14.94 15.08 -4.36
N THR A 284 14.18 14.47 -5.27
CA THR A 284 13.61 15.12 -6.45
C THR A 284 12.09 15.23 -6.32
N TRP A 285 11.54 16.42 -6.62
CA TRP A 285 10.10 16.65 -6.58
C TRP A 285 9.41 16.22 -7.88
N TYR A 286 8.24 15.63 -7.73
CA TYR A 286 7.33 15.25 -8.81
C TYR A 286 5.92 15.73 -8.45
N TYR A 287 5.02 15.75 -9.43
CA TYR A 287 3.62 16.08 -9.18
C TYR A 287 2.70 14.97 -9.69
N ALA A 288 1.98 14.34 -8.77
CA ALA A 288 0.91 13.40 -9.05
C ALA A 288 -0.43 14.15 -9.19
N ALA A 289 -1.18 13.87 -10.26
CA ALA A 289 -2.55 14.39 -10.39
C ALA A 289 -3.48 13.79 -9.31
N SER A 290 -4.74 14.24 -9.26
CA SER A 290 -5.73 13.73 -8.30
C SER A 290 -6.00 12.22 -8.43
N ASN A 291 -5.78 11.65 -9.61
CA ASN A 291 -5.84 10.22 -9.86
C ASN A 291 -4.52 9.48 -9.60
N GLY A 292 -3.50 10.16 -9.06
CA GLY A 292 -2.18 9.62 -8.74
C GLY A 292 -1.17 9.58 -9.90
N ALA A 293 -1.61 9.83 -11.14
CA ALA A 293 -0.72 9.75 -12.29
C ALA A 293 0.32 10.89 -12.27
N ILE A 294 1.60 10.53 -12.32
CA ILE A 294 2.72 11.47 -12.38
C ILE A 294 2.63 12.28 -13.67
N GLN A 295 2.64 13.60 -13.51
CA GLN A 295 2.55 14.56 -14.60
C GLN A 295 3.94 14.82 -15.20
N ARG A 296 3.99 15.06 -16.51
CA ARG A 296 5.24 15.35 -17.25
C ARG A 296 5.02 16.47 -18.27
N GLY A 297 6.09 17.21 -18.56
CA GLY A 297 6.17 18.16 -19.67
C GLY A 297 5.18 19.32 -19.58
N ARG A 298 4.88 19.79 -18.38
CA ARG A 298 3.86 20.82 -18.16
C ARG A 298 4.12 21.69 -16.95
N TRP A 299 3.52 22.88 -17.02
CA TRP A 299 3.47 23.83 -15.94
C TRP A 299 2.40 23.44 -14.91
N ILE A 300 2.77 23.46 -13.65
CA ILE A 300 1.90 23.28 -12.49
C ILE A 300 1.82 24.61 -11.76
N LYS A 301 0.61 25.13 -11.57
CA LYS A 301 0.38 26.28 -10.70
C LYS A 301 0.12 25.80 -9.29
N SER A 302 0.93 26.25 -8.33
CA SER A 302 0.74 25.93 -6.91
C SER A 302 0.88 27.21 -6.09
N GLY A 303 -0.23 27.63 -5.49
CA GLY A 303 -0.33 28.96 -4.88
C GLY A 303 -0.16 30.08 -5.90
N SER A 304 0.73 31.03 -5.62
CA SER A 304 1.08 32.13 -6.53
C SER A 304 2.20 31.79 -7.52
N ALA A 305 2.85 30.63 -7.38
CA ALA A 305 4.02 30.25 -8.17
C ALA A 305 3.69 29.21 -9.25
N TRP A 306 4.53 29.19 -10.27
CA TRP A 306 4.53 28.20 -11.34
C TRP A 306 5.76 27.32 -11.23
N TYR A 307 5.60 26.05 -11.56
CA TYR A 307 6.64 25.02 -11.50
C TYR A 307 6.58 24.23 -12.80
N TYR A 308 7.71 23.87 -13.38
CA TYR A 308 7.72 23.05 -14.60
C TYR A 308 8.18 21.64 -14.29
N LEU A 309 7.44 20.65 -14.80
CA LEU A 309 7.85 19.25 -14.76
C LEU A 309 8.50 18.90 -16.09
N ASP A 310 9.68 18.31 -16.00
CA ASP A 310 10.44 17.75 -17.11
C ASP A 310 9.56 16.82 -17.96
N ASP A 311 9.70 16.87 -19.27
CA ASP A 311 8.85 16.16 -20.23
C ASP A 311 9.14 14.67 -20.31
N VAL A 312 10.38 14.28 -20.04
CA VAL A 312 10.79 12.88 -20.04
C VAL A 312 10.65 12.27 -18.66
N SER A 313 11.29 12.87 -17.65
CA SER A 313 11.37 12.28 -16.31
C SER A 313 10.16 12.61 -15.41
N GLY A 314 9.51 13.75 -15.65
CA GLY A 314 8.51 14.30 -14.72
C GLY A 314 9.11 15.01 -13.50
N ALA A 315 10.44 15.07 -13.39
CA ALA A 315 11.12 15.78 -12.31
C ALA A 315 10.82 17.28 -12.39
N MET A 316 10.60 17.91 -11.23
CA MET A 316 10.46 19.35 -11.14
C MET A 316 11.79 20.01 -11.51
N ARG A 317 11.75 20.92 -12.48
CA ARG A 317 12.94 21.66 -12.92
C ARG A 317 13.31 22.75 -11.91
N THR A 318 14.61 22.87 -11.67
CA THR A 318 15.25 24.00 -11.00
C THR A 318 16.37 24.53 -11.90
N GLY A 319 16.88 25.72 -11.58
CA GLY A 319 17.86 26.42 -12.42
C GLY A 319 17.29 26.79 -13.78
N GLU A 320 18.17 26.86 -14.77
CA GLU A 320 17.81 27.23 -16.14
C GLU A 320 17.36 26.02 -16.97
N PHE A 321 16.32 26.19 -17.77
CA PHE A 321 15.83 25.16 -18.70
C PHE A 321 15.05 25.75 -19.88
N ALA A 322 14.89 24.95 -20.93
CA ALA A 322 14.12 25.33 -22.11
C ALA A 322 12.78 24.59 -22.15
N VAL A 323 11.74 25.28 -22.64
CA VAL A 323 10.45 24.70 -23.00
C VAL A 323 10.10 25.18 -24.40
N GLY A 324 10.26 24.31 -25.40
CA GLY A 324 10.21 24.70 -26.81
C GLY A 324 11.35 25.67 -27.15
N SER A 325 11.04 26.82 -27.76
CA SER A 325 12.03 27.84 -28.13
C SER A 325 12.32 28.87 -27.05
N LYS A 326 11.71 28.76 -25.87
CA LYS A 326 11.84 29.73 -24.78
C LYS A 326 12.68 29.16 -23.63
N ARG A 327 13.55 29.99 -23.06
CA ARG A 327 14.31 29.70 -21.83
C ARG A 327 13.56 30.23 -20.61
N TYR A 328 13.70 29.53 -19.49
CA TYR A 328 13.10 29.86 -18.19
C TYR A 328 14.13 29.60 -17.08
N PHE A 329 13.92 30.25 -15.94
CA PHE A 329 14.67 29.97 -14.72
C PHE A 329 13.70 29.65 -13.59
N SER A 330 14.01 28.63 -12.79
CA SER A 330 13.32 28.33 -11.54
C SER A 330 14.31 28.31 -10.39
N TYR A 331 13.94 28.87 -9.24
CA TYR A 331 14.76 28.85 -8.04
C TYR A 331 14.91 27.42 -7.50
N ASP A 332 15.74 27.21 -6.47
CA ASP A 332 15.92 25.88 -5.84
C ASP A 332 14.61 25.31 -5.27
N SER A 333 13.65 26.18 -4.94
CA SER A 333 12.29 25.78 -4.54
C SER A 333 11.45 25.25 -5.71
N GLY A 334 11.92 25.36 -6.95
CA GLY A 334 11.18 25.07 -8.19
C GLY A 334 10.26 26.19 -8.67
N ALA A 335 10.12 27.28 -7.90
CA ALA A 335 9.29 28.40 -8.31
C ALA A 335 9.93 29.13 -9.50
N MET A 336 9.17 29.30 -10.56
CA MET A 336 9.58 30.03 -11.77
C MET A 336 9.81 31.50 -11.47
N ALA A 337 10.95 32.03 -11.91
CA ALA A 337 11.22 33.45 -11.93
C ALA A 337 10.28 34.17 -12.91
N SER A 338 9.75 35.32 -12.51
CA SER A 338 8.93 36.17 -13.38
C SER A 338 9.04 37.63 -12.96
N SER A 339 9.03 38.55 -13.92
CA SER A 339 9.13 40.01 -13.71
C SER A 339 10.36 40.42 -12.87
N CYS A 340 11.50 39.77 -13.10
CA CYS A 340 12.74 40.02 -12.39
C CYS A 340 13.97 39.75 -13.25
N TRP A 341 15.10 40.34 -12.82
CA TRP A 341 16.41 40.07 -13.40
C TRP A 341 17.02 38.79 -12.83
N ILE A 342 17.63 37.97 -13.68
CA ILE A 342 18.25 36.69 -13.35
C ILE A 342 19.70 36.69 -13.81
N ASN A 343 20.62 36.45 -12.87
CA ASN A 343 22.03 36.24 -13.18
C ASN A 343 22.22 34.82 -13.69
N LEU A 344 22.80 34.71 -14.88
CA LEU A 344 23.13 33.47 -15.57
C LEU A 344 24.65 33.40 -15.75
N ASN A 345 25.14 32.24 -16.17
CA ASN A 345 26.57 32.05 -16.42
C ASN A 345 27.07 32.87 -17.65
N ASP A 346 26.16 33.20 -18.56
CA ASP A 346 26.42 33.89 -19.83
C ASP A 346 25.96 35.37 -19.82
N GLY A 347 25.54 35.91 -18.66
CA GLY A 347 25.12 37.30 -18.52
C GLY A 347 23.94 37.47 -17.56
N ILE A 348 23.20 38.56 -17.71
CA ILE A 348 21.98 38.81 -16.94
C ILE A 348 20.77 38.87 -17.89
N ALA A 349 19.70 38.16 -17.56
CA ALA A 349 18.50 38.11 -18.39
C ALA A 349 17.28 38.64 -17.63
N TRP A 350 16.33 39.24 -18.36
CA TRP A 350 15.03 39.61 -17.80
C TRP A 350 14.06 38.44 -17.94
N ALA A 351 13.52 37.94 -16.83
CA ALA A 351 12.38 37.05 -16.82
C ALA A 351 11.10 37.89 -16.96
N ASN A 352 10.39 37.70 -18.07
CA ASN A 352 9.14 38.43 -18.31
C ASN A 352 7.99 38.00 -17.37
N SER A 353 6.81 38.59 -17.49
CA SER A 353 5.63 38.22 -16.67
C SER A 353 5.16 36.77 -16.84
N SER A 354 5.52 36.11 -17.95
CA SER A 354 5.32 34.66 -18.16
C SER A 354 6.53 33.80 -17.77
N GLY A 355 7.59 34.42 -17.25
CA GLY A 355 8.87 33.80 -16.86
C GLY A 355 9.82 33.46 -18.00
N ALA A 356 9.47 33.77 -19.24
CA ALA A 356 10.37 33.57 -20.36
C ALA A 356 11.52 34.58 -20.28
N LEU A 357 12.74 34.07 -20.36
CA LEU A 357 13.95 34.87 -20.31
C LEU A 357 14.18 35.60 -21.63
N SER A 358 14.64 36.84 -21.53
CA SER A 358 15.28 37.54 -22.66
C SER A 358 16.57 36.85 -23.06
N GLU A 359 17.15 37.29 -24.18
CA GLU A 359 18.57 37.03 -24.42
C GLU A 359 19.40 37.60 -23.24
N PRO A 360 20.43 36.87 -22.77
CA PRO A 360 21.34 37.36 -21.75
C PRO A 360 22.07 38.61 -22.24
N LEU A 361 22.12 39.62 -21.38
CA LEU A 361 22.87 40.84 -21.60
C LEU A 361 24.22 40.75 -20.89
N PRO A 362 25.30 41.32 -21.47
CA PRO A 362 26.55 41.50 -20.77
C PRO A 362 26.35 42.40 -19.55
N THR A 363 27.25 42.31 -18.59
CA THR A 363 27.23 43.13 -17.37
C THR A 363 28.36 44.15 -17.36
N SER A 364 28.09 45.32 -16.78
CA SER A 364 29.12 46.30 -16.44
C SER A 364 29.92 45.86 -15.21
N SER A 365 30.97 46.61 -14.86
CA SER A 365 31.85 46.29 -13.73
C SER A 365 31.14 46.25 -12.36
N ASP A 366 29.98 46.89 -12.24
CA ASP A 366 29.11 46.87 -11.06
C ASP A 366 28.04 45.75 -11.10
N GLY A 367 28.02 44.94 -12.16
CA GLY A 367 27.06 43.86 -12.36
C GLY A 367 25.73 44.27 -13.02
N SER A 368 25.55 45.55 -13.39
CA SER A 368 24.33 46.01 -14.05
C SER A 368 24.24 45.52 -15.50
N PRO A 369 23.04 45.26 -16.06
CA PRO A 369 22.89 44.87 -17.46
C PRO A 369 23.37 45.99 -18.38
N VAL A 370 23.99 45.64 -19.51
CA VAL A 370 24.40 46.60 -20.54
C VAL A 370 23.76 46.24 -21.87
N VAL A 371 23.10 47.22 -22.49
CA VAL A 371 22.58 47.12 -23.85
C VAL A 371 23.48 47.84 -24.85
N ALA A 372 23.75 47.16 -25.96
CA ALA A 372 24.53 47.70 -27.06
C ALA A 372 23.94 47.23 -28.40
N ASP A 373 24.21 47.99 -29.47
CA ASP A 373 23.83 47.64 -30.82
C ASP A 373 24.54 46.35 -31.25
N ARG A 374 23.79 45.43 -31.86
CA ARG A 374 24.30 44.11 -32.23
C ARG A 374 25.27 44.14 -33.42
N THR A 375 25.33 45.24 -34.16
CA THR A 375 26.15 45.37 -35.38
C THR A 375 27.51 45.98 -35.10
N ASP A 376 27.59 46.97 -34.20
CA ASP A 376 28.81 47.71 -33.92
C ASP A 376 29.15 47.84 -32.44
N SER A 377 28.34 47.25 -31.54
CA SER A 377 28.51 47.31 -30.09
C SER A 377 28.47 48.72 -29.51
N SER A 378 27.90 49.69 -30.23
CA SER A 378 27.65 51.04 -29.69
C SER A 378 26.58 51.03 -28.60
N SER A 379 26.70 51.90 -27.61
CA SER A 379 25.74 52.00 -26.50
C SER A 379 24.35 52.42 -26.99
N LEU A 380 23.29 51.81 -26.44
CA LEU A 380 21.90 52.18 -26.72
C LEU A 380 21.26 52.91 -25.52
N PRO A 381 21.46 54.24 -25.39
CA PRO A 381 20.87 55.02 -24.30
C PRO A 381 19.38 55.27 -24.48
N GLY A 382 18.69 55.55 -23.36
CA GLY A 382 17.29 55.96 -23.31
C GLY A 382 16.34 54.81 -23.02
N VAL A 383 15.11 54.94 -23.50
CA VAL A 383 14.02 53.98 -23.24
C VAL A 383 14.20 52.74 -24.11
N ILE A 384 14.32 51.58 -23.48
CA ILE A 384 14.58 50.29 -24.14
C ILE A 384 13.55 49.23 -23.74
N HIS A 385 13.23 48.34 -24.68
CA HIS A 385 12.33 47.20 -24.45
C HIS A 385 13.15 45.92 -24.25
N ILE A 386 12.93 45.23 -23.14
CA ILE A 386 13.53 43.93 -22.86
C ILE A 386 12.41 42.97 -22.47
N GLY A 387 12.11 42.04 -23.37
CA GLY A 387 10.96 41.16 -23.22
C GLY A 387 9.64 41.96 -23.24
N ASP A 388 8.88 41.87 -22.15
CA ASP A 388 7.62 42.59 -21.96
C ASP A 388 7.76 43.90 -21.18
N ALA A 389 8.95 44.19 -20.67
CA ALA A 389 9.20 45.32 -19.80
C ALA A 389 9.99 46.42 -20.51
N VAL A 390 9.87 47.63 -19.99
CA VAL A 390 10.54 48.83 -20.49
C VAL A 390 11.47 49.35 -19.41
N PHE A 391 12.72 49.64 -19.79
CA PHE A 391 13.76 50.14 -18.91
C PHE A 391 14.38 51.42 -19.46
N TYR A 392 15.15 52.10 -18.63
CA TYR A 392 16.00 53.21 -19.07
C TYR A 392 17.46 52.77 -19.02
N ALA A 393 18.21 53.02 -20.10
CA ALA A 393 19.65 52.84 -20.16
C ALA A 393 20.37 54.20 -20.19
N ASP A 394 21.49 54.30 -19.49
CA ASP A 394 22.31 55.52 -19.47
C ASP A 394 23.12 55.71 -20.76
N ALA A 395 23.95 56.76 -20.81
CA ALA A 395 24.79 57.09 -21.96
C ALA A 395 25.78 55.98 -22.37
N ASN A 396 26.11 55.06 -21.46
CA ASN A 396 27.00 53.92 -21.72
C ASN A 396 26.21 52.63 -22.01
N GLY A 397 24.87 52.70 -22.08
CA GLY A 397 24.00 51.55 -22.27
C GLY A 397 23.72 50.76 -20.99
N VAL A 398 24.14 51.26 -19.80
CA VAL A 398 23.90 50.57 -18.53
C VAL A 398 22.44 50.73 -18.15
N VAL A 399 21.75 49.60 -17.98
CA VAL A 399 20.32 49.55 -17.67
C VAL A 399 20.09 49.85 -16.19
N ASN A 400 19.17 50.78 -15.92
CA ASN A 400 18.73 51.05 -14.56
C ASN A 400 17.87 49.89 -14.03
N VAL A 401 18.34 49.25 -12.97
CA VAL A 401 17.67 48.12 -12.30
C VAL A 401 17.07 48.49 -10.93
N ALA A 402 17.11 49.77 -10.55
CA ALA A 402 16.67 50.27 -9.25
C ALA A 402 15.34 51.06 -9.35
N SER A 403 14.65 51.19 -8.21
CA SER A 403 13.48 52.09 -8.12
C SER A 403 13.87 53.55 -8.08
N GLY A 404 12.96 54.39 -8.55
CA GLY A 404 12.95 55.81 -8.24
C GLY A 404 12.95 56.70 -9.47
N TRP A 405 13.25 57.97 -9.22
CA TRP A 405 13.32 58.99 -10.26
C TRP A 405 14.63 58.87 -11.04
N ILE A 406 14.51 58.86 -12.36
CA ILE A 406 15.64 58.83 -13.29
C ILE A 406 15.61 60.11 -14.10
N MET A 407 16.75 60.78 -14.17
CA MET A 407 16.90 62.03 -14.91
C MET A 407 17.76 61.81 -16.16
N SER A 408 17.17 61.99 -17.34
CA SER A 408 17.90 62.01 -18.62
C SER A 408 18.24 63.44 -19.03
N LYS A 409 19.44 63.62 -19.58
CA LYS A 409 19.81 64.81 -20.35
C LYS A 409 19.66 64.48 -21.83
N ASP A 410 18.42 64.47 -22.33
CA ASP A 410 18.18 64.25 -23.76
C ASP A 410 18.72 65.47 -24.53
N ALA A 411 19.65 65.25 -25.47
CA ALA A 411 20.30 66.32 -26.24
C ALA A 411 19.35 67.10 -27.18
N SER A 412 18.08 66.68 -27.29
CA SER A 412 17.08 67.27 -28.20
C SER A 412 16.23 68.37 -27.57
N ASP A 413 16.23 68.54 -26.24
CA ASP A 413 15.50 69.62 -25.58
C ASP A 413 16.47 70.71 -25.13
N GLU A 414 16.44 71.86 -25.81
CA GLU A 414 17.21 73.06 -25.46
C GLU A 414 16.81 73.67 -24.08
N SER A 415 15.94 73.00 -23.29
CA SER A 415 15.28 73.59 -22.11
C SER A 415 15.15 72.75 -20.83
N GLY A 416 15.49 71.45 -20.74
CA GLY A 416 15.31 70.79 -19.44
C GLY A 416 15.60 69.30 -19.32
N ASN A 417 15.82 68.88 -18.08
CA ASN A 417 15.98 67.49 -17.68
C ASN A 417 14.68 66.70 -17.92
N THR A 418 14.74 65.57 -18.63
CA THR A 418 13.60 64.63 -18.78
C THR A 418 13.57 63.68 -17.59
N TRP A 419 12.41 63.50 -16.96
CA TRP A 419 12.26 62.62 -15.80
C TRP A 419 11.47 61.36 -16.14
N TYR A 420 11.93 60.22 -15.62
CA TYR A 420 11.26 58.92 -15.66
C TYR A 420 11.09 58.39 -14.23
N TYR A 421 10.17 57.45 -14.03
CA TYR A 421 9.97 56.79 -12.75
C TYR A 421 9.99 55.28 -12.91
N ALA A 422 10.86 54.61 -12.17
CA ALA A 422 11.06 53.16 -12.22
C ALA A 422 10.59 52.47 -10.93
N SER A 423 10.08 51.25 -11.07
CA SER A 423 9.81 50.36 -9.94
C SER A 423 11.07 49.68 -9.39
N SER A 424 10.95 48.96 -8.27
CA SER A 424 12.07 48.36 -7.54
C SER A 424 12.96 47.40 -8.33
N ASN A 425 12.51 46.96 -9.50
CA ASN A 425 13.26 46.11 -10.43
C ASN A 425 13.70 46.87 -11.70
N GLY A 426 13.61 48.20 -11.72
CA GLY A 426 14.02 49.06 -12.84
C GLY A 426 12.96 49.28 -13.92
N VAL A 427 11.83 48.57 -13.87
CA VAL A 427 10.79 48.71 -14.91
C VAL A 427 10.15 50.09 -14.83
N LEU A 428 10.17 50.82 -15.95
CA LEU A 428 9.55 52.13 -16.09
C LEU A 428 8.03 52.06 -15.90
N LYS A 429 7.51 53.03 -15.16
CA LYS A 429 6.07 53.18 -14.92
C LYS A 429 5.46 54.18 -15.90
N SER A 430 4.21 53.93 -16.26
CA SER A 430 3.34 54.82 -17.03
C SER A 430 2.06 55.17 -16.24
N GLY A 431 1.34 56.20 -16.68
CA GLY A 431 0.12 56.71 -16.04
C GLY A 431 0.38 57.41 -14.71
N TRP A 432 -0.68 57.50 -13.89
CA TRP A 432 -0.62 58.11 -12.56
C TRP A 432 0.22 57.30 -11.58
N GLN A 433 1.19 57.95 -10.93
CA GLN A 433 2.06 57.38 -9.91
C GLN A 433 2.01 58.24 -8.64
N TYR A 434 1.75 57.60 -7.49
CA TYR A 434 1.76 58.28 -6.20
C TYR A 434 3.12 58.08 -5.53
N VAL A 435 3.87 59.15 -5.36
CA VAL A 435 5.26 59.12 -4.86
C VAL A 435 5.43 60.20 -3.81
N ASN A 436 5.89 59.82 -2.61
CA ASN A 436 6.22 60.74 -1.51
C ASN A 436 5.13 61.80 -1.22
N GLY A 437 3.85 61.41 -1.24
CA GLY A 437 2.74 62.30 -0.89
C GLY A 437 2.10 63.05 -2.06
N ALA A 438 2.64 62.95 -3.28
CA ALA A 438 2.12 63.66 -4.46
C ALA A 438 1.87 62.70 -5.64
N TRP A 439 0.91 63.07 -6.50
CA TRP A 439 0.63 62.37 -7.75
C TRP A 439 1.47 62.93 -8.88
N TYR A 440 1.97 62.05 -9.74
CA TYR A 440 2.73 62.40 -10.94
C TYR A 440 2.15 61.63 -12.12
N TRP A 441 2.22 62.22 -13.31
CA TRP A 441 1.81 61.54 -14.54
C TRP A 441 3.01 61.20 -15.41
N MET A 442 3.14 59.91 -15.72
CA MET A 442 4.12 59.37 -16.66
C MET A 442 3.43 59.07 -17.99
N ASP A 443 3.89 59.64 -19.08
CA ASP A 443 3.28 59.46 -20.39
C ASP A 443 3.28 57.97 -20.81
N PRO A 444 2.12 57.37 -21.16
CA PRO A 444 2.08 55.94 -21.49
C PRO A 444 2.82 55.51 -22.76
N SER A 445 3.14 56.44 -23.66
CA SER A 445 3.84 56.16 -24.91
C SER A 445 5.34 56.37 -24.79
N THR A 446 5.76 57.41 -24.05
CA THR A 446 7.17 57.82 -23.97
C THR A 446 7.80 57.57 -22.61
N PHE A 447 6.99 57.24 -21.59
CA PHE A 447 7.37 57.10 -20.18
C PHE A 447 7.91 58.38 -19.54
N LYS A 448 7.87 59.52 -20.26
CA LYS A 448 8.34 60.81 -19.76
C LYS A 448 7.34 61.39 -18.76
N MET A 449 7.85 61.95 -17.67
CA MET A 449 7.03 62.70 -16.72
C MET A 449 6.48 63.95 -17.39
N LYS A 450 5.18 64.20 -17.23
CA LYS A 450 4.53 65.39 -17.78
C LYS A 450 4.49 66.54 -16.77
N THR A 451 4.55 67.76 -17.30
CA THR A 451 4.31 69.01 -16.56
C THR A 451 3.24 69.84 -17.28
N GLY A 452 2.58 70.76 -16.57
CA GLY A 452 1.52 71.62 -17.11
C GLY A 452 0.16 70.92 -17.19
N TRP A 453 -0.71 71.37 -18.10
CA TRP A 453 -2.05 70.83 -18.25
C TRP A 453 -2.05 69.42 -18.84
N LEU A 454 -2.72 68.49 -18.17
CA LEU A 454 -2.98 67.13 -18.61
C LEU A 454 -4.49 66.91 -18.72
N ASN A 455 -4.94 66.40 -19.86
CA ASN A 455 -6.29 65.86 -20.02
C ASN A 455 -6.20 64.33 -19.95
N ASP A 456 -6.81 63.74 -18.93
CA ASP A 456 -6.94 62.30 -18.77
C ASP A 456 -8.43 61.94 -18.65
N GLY A 457 -8.95 61.20 -19.63
CA GLY A 457 -10.35 60.79 -19.68
C GLY A 457 -11.37 61.93 -19.70
N GLY A 458 -11.02 63.12 -20.22
CA GLY A 458 -11.89 64.30 -20.26
C GLY A 458 -11.81 65.18 -19.00
N THR A 459 -11.03 64.79 -18.00
CA THR A 459 -10.76 65.58 -16.80
C THR A 459 -9.42 66.29 -16.95
N TRP A 460 -9.38 67.58 -16.62
CA TRP A 460 -8.15 68.38 -16.67
C TRP A 460 -7.47 68.45 -15.32
N TYR A 461 -6.17 68.17 -15.32
CA TYR A 461 -5.28 68.23 -14.16
C TYR A 461 -4.14 69.19 -14.46
N TRP A 462 -3.67 69.91 -13.45
CA TRP A 462 -2.49 70.75 -13.55
C TRP A 462 -1.32 70.09 -12.81
N LEU A 463 -0.23 69.82 -13.53
CA LEU A 463 1.02 69.30 -12.99
C LEU A 463 2.01 70.47 -12.85
N GLN A 464 2.52 70.69 -11.65
CA GLN A 464 3.50 71.75 -11.36
C GLN A 464 4.80 71.53 -12.14
N PRO A 465 5.73 72.52 -12.20
CA PRO A 465 7.04 72.33 -12.83
C PRO A 465 7.87 71.17 -12.23
N SER A 466 7.60 70.80 -10.97
CA SER A 466 8.17 69.61 -10.33
C SER A 466 7.54 68.28 -10.80
N GLY A 467 6.49 68.32 -11.62
CA GLY A 467 5.67 67.19 -12.04
C GLY A 467 4.55 66.82 -11.07
N ALA A 468 4.55 67.35 -9.84
CA ALA A 468 3.53 67.05 -8.84
C ALA A 468 2.17 67.62 -9.25
N MET A 469 1.11 66.81 -9.13
CA MET A 469 -0.26 67.23 -9.36
C MET A 469 -0.67 68.23 -8.30
N PHE A 470 -1.16 69.37 -8.76
CA PHE A 470 -1.74 70.38 -7.88
C PHE A 470 -3.09 69.86 -7.35
N ALA A 471 -3.16 69.63 -6.03
CA ALA A 471 -4.39 69.28 -5.33
C ALA A 471 -4.92 70.54 -4.62
N ASN A 472 -6.16 70.93 -4.94
CA ASN A 472 -6.87 72.03 -4.29
C ASN A 472 -7.59 71.58 -3.03
#